data_AF-A0A2M7EEA9-F1
#
_entry.id   AF-A0A2M7EEA9-F1
#
_cell.length_a   1.000
_cell.length_b   1.000
_cell.length_c   1.000
_cell.angle_alpha   90.00
_cell.angle_beta   90.00
_cell.angle_gamma   90.00
#
_symmetry.space_group_name_H-M   'P 1'
#
loop_
_entity.id
_entity.type
_entity.pdbx_description
1 polymer ?
#
loop_
_entity_poly.entity_id
_entity_poly.type
_entity_poly.pdbx_seq_one_letter_code
_entity_poly.pdbx_strand_id
1 'polypeptide(L)'
;MSRQIIFVVVLALAMSSNSITLGADKEAPQNLIIKEMAALDKAFKTTIDAVVLNRLDKIAPAFEEVHRVREEVEKTVKEGKKIALPKNQERFKLFVSLDNRFHKEVEILVESAKKNHTGRVQKQTNRLLGLCVRCHAMFRK
;
A
#
# COMPACT_ATOMS: atom_id res chain seq x y z
N MET A 1 32.66 -28.68 -53.05
CA MET A 1 32.97 -27.33 -52.54
C MET A 1 31.70 -26.50 -52.55
N SER A 2 31.35 -25.99 -51.38
CA SER A 2 30.01 -25.52 -50.97
C SER A 2 29.55 -24.26 -51.70
N ARG A 3 28.31 -24.28 -52.22
CA ARG A 3 27.59 -23.08 -52.66
C ARG A 3 26.92 -22.45 -51.43
N GLN A 4 27.38 -21.28 -51.02
CA GLN A 4 26.75 -20.49 -49.97
C GLN A 4 25.48 -19.79 -50.47
N ILE A 5 24.43 -19.92 -49.69
CA ILE A 5 23.12 -19.30 -49.82
C ILE A 5 23.20 -17.91 -49.21
N ILE A 6 22.78 -16.87 -49.93
CA ILE A 6 22.46 -15.57 -49.32
C ILE A 6 21.06 -15.18 -49.79
N PHE A 7 20.09 -15.37 -48.90
CA PHE A 7 18.75 -14.80 -49.01
C PHE A 7 18.79 -13.41 -48.37
N VAL A 8 18.55 -12.36 -49.17
CA VAL A 8 18.29 -11.01 -48.64
C VAL A 8 16.79 -10.81 -48.66
N VAL A 9 16.17 -10.81 -47.49
CA VAL A 9 14.76 -10.42 -47.32
C VAL A 9 14.75 -8.97 -46.82
N VAL A 10 14.36 -8.05 -47.70
CA VAL A 10 14.10 -6.65 -47.33
C VAL A 10 12.66 -6.57 -46.83
N LEU A 11 12.49 -6.42 -45.51
CA LEU A 11 11.19 -6.22 -44.88
C LEU A 11 10.91 -4.71 -44.77
N ALA A 12 9.97 -4.21 -45.58
CA ALA A 12 9.52 -2.82 -45.51
C ALA A 12 8.56 -2.63 -44.32
N LEU A 13 8.92 -1.78 -43.36
CA LEU A 13 8.02 -1.33 -42.29
C LEU A 13 7.05 -0.28 -42.85
N ALA A 14 5.76 -0.63 -42.91
CA ALA A 14 4.67 0.35 -43.02
C ALA A 14 4.34 0.85 -41.61
N MET A 15 4.62 2.13 -41.33
CA MET A 15 4.18 2.78 -40.10
C MET A 15 2.77 3.33 -40.29
N SER A 16 1.76 2.64 -39.75
CA SER A 16 0.42 3.19 -39.54
C SER A 16 0.35 3.80 -38.14
N SER A 17 0.46 5.13 -38.06
CA SER A 17 0.24 5.89 -36.83
C SER A 17 -1.26 5.97 -36.53
N ASN A 18 -1.77 5.01 -35.75
CA ASN A 18 -3.05 5.17 -35.07
C ASN A 18 -2.84 6.07 -33.84
N SER A 19 -3.20 7.33 -33.98
CA SER A 19 -3.37 8.24 -32.84
C SER A 19 -4.55 7.75 -32.00
N ILE A 20 -4.29 6.89 -31.03
CA ILE A 20 -5.25 6.56 -29.98
C ILE A 20 -5.36 7.80 -29.09
N THR A 21 -6.50 8.47 -29.18
CA THR A 21 -6.98 9.41 -28.17
C THR A 21 -7.07 8.65 -26.84
N LEU A 22 -6.06 8.79 -25.97
CA LEU A 22 -6.21 8.45 -24.56
C LEU A 22 -7.23 9.43 -23.98
N GLY A 23 -8.48 8.95 -23.91
CA GLY A 23 -9.47 9.52 -23.01
C GLY A 23 -8.86 9.60 -21.62
N ALA A 24 -9.19 10.69 -20.92
CA ALA A 24 -8.89 10.86 -19.52
C ALA A 24 -9.51 9.68 -18.74
N ASP A 25 -8.70 8.66 -18.47
CA ASP A 25 -9.04 7.64 -17.49
C ASP A 25 -9.08 8.35 -16.14
N LYS A 26 -10.30 8.58 -15.65
CA LYS A 26 -10.57 8.79 -14.24
C LYS A 26 -9.95 7.60 -13.50
N GLU A 27 -8.77 7.80 -12.91
CA GLU A 27 -8.17 6.83 -12.00
C GLU A 27 -9.23 6.43 -10.96
N ALA A 28 -9.61 5.16 -10.99
CA ALA A 28 -10.58 4.62 -10.08
C ALA A 28 -10.08 4.76 -8.62
N PRO A 29 -10.99 4.90 -7.63
CA PRO A 29 -10.67 4.83 -6.20
C PRO A 29 -9.93 3.56 -5.75
N GLN A 30 -9.77 2.58 -6.64
CA GLN A 30 -8.96 1.36 -6.47
C GLN A 30 -7.47 1.64 -6.18
N ASN A 31 -6.94 2.83 -6.45
CA ASN A 31 -5.51 3.13 -6.20
C ASN A 31 -5.21 3.53 -4.74
N LEU A 32 -6.13 4.19 -4.02
CA LEU A 32 -5.80 4.82 -2.72
C LEU A 32 -5.51 3.80 -1.60
N ILE A 33 -6.30 2.74 -1.48
CA ILE A 33 -6.02 1.68 -0.49
C ILE A 33 -4.70 0.97 -0.81
N ILE A 34 -4.40 0.75 -2.09
CA ILE A 34 -3.14 0.11 -2.49
C ILE A 34 -1.95 1.03 -2.15
N LYS A 35 -2.08 2.33 -2.39
CA LYS A 35 -1.11 3.35 -1.99
C LYS A 35 -0.89 3.35 -0.47
N GLU A 36 -1.97 3.28 0.32
CA GLU A 36 -1.90 3.20 1.78
C GLU A 36 -1.19 1.92 2.24
N MET A 37 -1.52 0.77 1.63
CA MET A 37 -0.85 -0.50 1.93
C MET A 37 0.64 -0.48 1.60
N ALA A 38 1.05 0.18 0.52
CA ALA A 38 2.46 0.34 0.16
C ALA A 38 3.20 1.24 1.17
N ALA A 39 2.58 2.34 1.60
CA ALA A 39 3.12 3.19 2.65
C ALA A 39 3.27 2.43 3.98
N LEU A 40 2.26 1.64 4.36
CA LEU A 40 2.29 0.80 5.56
C LEU A 40 3.38 -0.26 5.50
N ASP A 41 3.57 -0.95 4.38
CA ASP A 41 4.64 -1.95 4.23
C ASP A 41 6.03 -1.33 4.47
N LYS A 42 6.30 -0.16 3.87
CA LYS A 42 7.55 0.59 4.10
C LYS A 42 7.71 0.99 5.57
N ALA A 43 6.65 1.49 6.19
CA ALA A 43 6.65 1.89 7.60
C ALA A 43 6.92 0.71 8.55
N PHE A 44 6.31 -0.46 8.29
CA PHE A 44 6.53 -1.65 9.11
C PHE A 44 7.93 -2.22 8.98
N LYS A 45 8.49 -2.27 7.78
CA LYS A 45 9.91 -2.69 7.59
C LYS A 45 10.83 -1.80 8.41
N THR A 46 10.64 -0.49 8.32
CA THR A 46 11.39 0.49 9.12
C THR A 46 11.17 0.29 10.63
N THR A 47 9.94 0.00 11.05
CA THR A 47 9.60 -0.25 12.46
C THR A 47 10.28 -1.52 12.99
N ILE A 48 10.30 -2.59 12.20
CA ILE A 48 10.96 -3.84 12.57
C ILE A 48 12.47 -3.59 12.74
N ASP A 49 13.10 -2.94 11.76
CA ASP A 49 14.53 -2.57 11.84
C ASP A 49 14.80 -1.67 13.05
N ALA A 50 13.95 -0.69 13.30
CA ALA A 50 14.04 0.22 14.44
C ALA A 50 13.94 -0.52 15.79
N VAL A 51 13.03 -1.49 15.90
CA VAL A 51 12.88 -2.30 17.11
C VAL A 51 14.09 -3.20 17.34
N VAL A 52 14.58 -3.88 16.29
CA VAL A 52 15.72 -4.80 16.39
C VAL A 52 17.01 -4.05 16.72
N LEU A 53 17.21 -2.86 16.14
CA LEU A 53 18.41 -2.04 16.34
C LEU A 53 18.29 -1.04 17.49
N ASN A 54 17.19 -1.07 18.25
CA ASN A 54 16.87 -0.11 19.31
C ASN A 54 16.96 1.37 18.88
N ARG A 55 16.51 1.67 17.64
CA ARG A 55 16.45 3.03 17.06
C ARG A 55 15.01 3.54 16.99
N LEU A 56 14.39 3.72 18.15
CA LEU A 56 12.96 4.08 18.27
C LEU A 56 12.63 5.44 17.63
N ASP A 57 13.61 6.33 17.52
CA ASP A 57 13.51 7.63 16.84
C ASP A 57 13.12 7.49 15.36
N LYS A 58 13.35 6.32 14.74
CA LYS A 58 13.01 6.07 13.33
C LYS A 58 11.54 5.71 13.11
N ILE A 59 10.80 5.38 14.15
CA ILE A 59 9.42 4.88 14.02
C ILE A 59 8.47 6.02 13.65
N ALA A 60 8.49 7.15 14.37
CA ALA A 60 7.54 8.24 14.10
C ALA A 60 7.66 8.80 12.67
N PRO A 61 8.87 9.12 12.15
CA PRO A 61 9.03 9.60 10.78
C PRO A 61 8.56 8.58 9.72
N ALA A 62 8.69 7.27 10.00
CA ALA A 62 8.30 6.24 9.06
C ALA A 62 6.78 6.21 8.78
N PHE A 63 5.96 6.73 9.70
CA PHE A 63 4.50 6.75 9.57
C PHE A 63 3.92 8.09 9.06
N GLU A 64 4.74 9.10 8.76
CA GLU A 64 4.27 10.38 8.24
C GLU A 64 3.52 10.23 6.91
N GLU A 65 4.08 9.45 5.98
CA GLU A 65 3.43 9.19 4.69
C GLU A 65 2.14 8.37 4.87
N VAL A 66 2.11 7.44 5.81
CA VAL A 66 0.90 6.67 6.13
C VAL A 66 -0.21 7.61 6.59
N HIS A 67 0.10 8.56 7.48
CA HIS A 67 -0.87 9.54 7.96
C HIS A 67 -1.42 10.40 6.82
N ARG A 68 -0.55 10.89 5.93
CA ARG A 68 -0.95 11.69 4.77
C ARG A 68 -1.88 10.93 3.83
N VAL A 69 -1.53 9.68 3.47
CA VAL A 69 -2.37 8.86 2.59
C VAL A 69 -3.68 8.46 3.27
N ARG A 70 -3.65 8.25 4.58
CA ARG A 70 -4.86 7.94 5.36
C ARG A 70 -5.91 9.04 5.25
N GLU A 71 -5.52 10.30 5.38
CA GLU A 71 -6.44 11.44 5.25
C GLU A 71 -7.14 11.47 3.89
N GLU A 72 -6.42 11.14 2.81
CA GLU A 72 -6.97 11.03 1.45
C GLU A 72 -8.02 9.89 1.36
N VAL A 73 -7.74 8.74 1.99
CA VAL A 73 -8.66 7.60 2.06
C VAL A 73 -9.91 7.95 2.85
N GLU A 74 -9.79 8.56 4.03
CA GLU A 74 -10.93 8.93 4.86
C GLU A 74 -11.84 9.95 4.17
N LYS A 75 -11.26 10.94 3.49
CA LYS A 75 -12.01 11.91 2.70
C LYS A 75 -12.81 11.20 1.60
N THR A 76 -12.19 10.26 0.89
CA THR A 76 -12.84 9.47 -0.17
C THR A 76 -14.01 8.66 0.36
N VAL A 77 -13.86 8.01 1.52
CA VAL A 77 -14.93 7.25 2.18
C VAL A 77 -16.07 8.18 2.61
N LYS A 78 -15.77 9.35 3.20
CA LYS A 78 -16.77 10.35 3.63
C LYS A 78 -17.56 10.93 2.46
N GLU A 79 -16.90 11.12 1.31
CA GLU A 79 -17.52 11.58 0.06
C GLU A 79 -18.42 10.51 -0.61
N GLY A 80 -18.56 9.33 -0.02
CA GLY A 80 -19.39 8.24 -0.55
C GLY A 80 -18.80 7.58 -1.80
N LYS A 81 -17.54 7.87 -2.15
CA LYS A 81 -16.86 7.24 -3.27
C LYS A 81 -16.59 5.78 -2.93
N LYS A 82 -16.91 4.88 -3.86
CA LYS A 82 -16.84 3.45 -3.66
C LYS A 82 -15.39 2.98 -3.70
N ILE A 83 -14.89 2.49 -2.56
CA ILE A 83 -13.66 1.71 -2.48
C ILE A 83 -14.01 0.25 -2.80
N ALA A 84 -13.33 -0.32 -3.79
CA ALA A 84 -13.50 -1.72 -4.14
C ALA A 84 -12.54 -2.58 -3.31
N LEU A 85 -13.09 -3.58 -2.63
CA LEU A 85 -12.34 -4.59 -1.89
C LEU A 85 -12.12 -5.83 -2.78
N PRO A 86 -10.92 -6.44 -2.76
CA PRO A 86 -10.66 -7.67 -3.53
C PRO A 86 -11.55 -8.85 -3.13
N LYS A 87 -11.95 -8.93 -1.86
CA LYS A 87 -12.76 -10.00 -1.28
C LYS A 87 -13.73 -9.42 -0.24
N ASN A 88 -14.89 -10.06 -0.05
CA ASN A 88 -15.89 -9.73 0.98
C ASN A 88 -16.40 -8.27 0.91
N GLN A 89 -16.77 -7.80 -0.28
CA GLN A 89 -17.26 -6.42 -0.51
C GLN A 89 -18.48 -6.09 0.35
N GLU A 90 -19.35 -7.07 0.62
CA GLU A 90 -20.53 -6.97 1.47
C GLU A 90 -20.18 -6.64 2.94
N ARG A 91 -18.94 -6.91 3.36
CA ARG A 91 -18.42 -6.62 4.72
C ARG A 91 -17.66 -5.29 4.78
N PHE A 92 -17.89 -4.35 3.85
CA PHE A 92 -17.19 -3.07 3.78
C PHE A 92 -17.24 -2.26 5.09
N LYS A 93 -18.38 -2.24 5.80
CA LYS A 93 -18.48 -1.56 7.11
C LYS A 93 -17.52 -2.14 8.15
N LEU A 94 -17.32 -3.47 8.13
CA LEU A 94 -16.35 -4.12 9.01
C LEU A 94 -14.91 -3.79 8.58
N PHE A 95 -14.62 -3.75 7.28
CA PHE A 95 -13.32 -3.29 6.78
C PHE A 95 -12.97 -1.91 7.36
N VAL A 96 -13.85 -0.92 7.19
CA VAL A 96 -13.66 0.44 7.72
C VAL A 96 -13.46 0.45 9.24
N SER A 97 -14.21 -0.38 9.97
CA SER A 97 -14.06 -0.49 11.43
C SER A 97 -12.70 -1.05 11.86
N LEU A 98 -12.23 -2.11 11.20
CA LEU A 98 -10.94 -2.74 11.48
C LEU A 98 -9.77 -1.83 11.13
N ASP A 99 -9.90 -1.15 10.00
CA ASP A 99 -8.97 -0.17 9.49
C ASP A 99 -8.84 1.05 10.42
N ASN A 100 -9.96 1.66 10.83
CA ASN A 100 -9.95 2.72 11.85
C ASN A 100 -9.31 2.27 13.18
N ARG A 101 -9.59 1.04 13.61
CA ARG A 101 -8.95 0.48 14.81
C ARG A 101 -7.44 0.33 14.60
N PHE A 102 -7.03 -0.16 13.44
CA PHE A 102 -5.62 -0.32 13.11
C PHE A 102 -4.87 1.03 13.18
N HIS A 103 -5.43 2.12 12.62
CA HIS A 103 -4.78 3.43 12.69
C HIS A 103 -4.65 3.99 14.11
N LYS A 104 -5.64 3.78 14.99
CA LYS A 104 -5.50 4.12 16.42
C LYS A 104 -4.36 3.36 17.09
N GLU A 105 -4.13 2.12 16.68
CA GLU A 105 -3.04 1.29 17.21
C GLU A 105 -1.67 1.75 16.66
N VAL A 106 -1.63 2.34 15.46
CA VAL A 106 -0.44 3.03 14.93
C VAL A 106 -0.12 4.28 15.73
N GLU A 107 -1.12 5.10 16.08
CA GLU A 107 -0.91 6.28 16.94
C GLU A 107 -0.28 5.90 18.28
N ILE A 108 -0.76 4.83 18.91
CA ILE A 108 -0.19 4.31 20.17
C ILE A 108 1.27 3.88 19.98
N LEU A 109 1.62 3.25 18.86
CA LEU A 109 2.99 2.85 18.52
C LEU A 109 3.89 4.10 18.42
N VAL A 110 3.47 5.08 17.63
CA VAL A 110 4.20 6.32 17.38
C VAL A 110 4.43 7.09 18.68
N GLU A 111 3.40 7.25 19.51
CA GLU A 111 3.50 7.92 20.80
C GLU A 111 4.39 7.16 21.80
N SER A 112 4.35 5.81 21.77
CA SER A 112 5.25 4.99 22.60
C SER A 112 6.70 5.13 22.15
N ALA A 113 6.96 5.23 20.85
CA ALA A 113 8.28 5.41 20.28
C ALA A 113 8.86 6.78 20.63
N LYS A 114 8.09 7.86 20.48
CA LYS A 114 8.49 9.23 20.90
C LYS A 114 8.87 9.31 22.38
N LYS A 115 8.26 8.49 23.23
CA LYS A 115 8.53 8.41 24.67
C LYS A 115 9.61 7.39 25.04
N ASN A 116 10.29 6.79 24.06
CA ASN A 116 11.31 5.74 24.24
C ASN A 116 10.83 4.54 25.08
N HIS A 117 9.55 4.20 25.02
CA HIS A 117 8.99 3.07 25.77
C HIS A 117 9.19 1.74 25.03
N THR A 118 10.42 1.22 25.01
CA THR A 118 10.82 0.03 24.22
C THR A 118 9.87 -1.17 24.37
N GLY A 119 9.53 -1.56 25.59
CA GLY A 119 8.63 -2.70 25.83
C GLY A 119 7.21 -2.47 25.29
N ARG A 120 6.72 -1.22 25.33
CA ARG A 120 5.43 -0.87 24.73
C ARG A 120 5.50 -0.89 23.20
N VAL A 121 6.58 -0.37 22.63
CA VAL A 121 6.82 -0.40 21.17
C VAL A 121 6.84 -1.84 20.65
N GLN A 122 7.57 -2.74 21.30
CA GLN A 122 7.64 -4.16 20.91
C GLN A 122 6.25 -4.82 20.96
N LYS A 123 5.53 -4.66 22.08
CA LYS A 123 4.18 -5.20 22.24
C LYS A 123 3.23 -4.66 21.17
N GLN A 124 3.31 -3.37 20.88
CA GLN A 124 2.45 -2.70 19.93
C GLN A 124 2.74 -3.10 18.48
N THR A 125 4.02 -3.25 18.14
CA THR A 125 4.47 -3.76 16.83
C THR A 125 3.88 -5.14 16.56
N ASN A 126 4.00 -6.07 17.52
CA ASN A 126 3.42 -7.42 17.40
C ASN A 126 1.89 -7.39 17.26
N ARG A 127 1.21 -6.54 18.03
CA ARG A 127 -0.24 -6.36 17.95
C ARG A 127 -0.67 -5.90 16.56
N LEU A 128 0.02 -4.91 16.00
CA LEU A 128 -0.23 -4.36 14.68
C LEU A 128 0.01 -5.38 13.56
N LEU A 129 1.11 -6.14 13.60
CA LEU A 129 1.35 -7.24 12.65
C LEU A 129 0.21 -8.26 12.67
N GLY A 130 -0.30 -8.61 13.86
CA GLY A 130 -1.46 -9.48 13.99
C GLY A 130 -2.75 -8.89 13.40
N LEU A 131 -2.94 -7.56 13.45
CA LEU A 131 -4.07 -6.89 12.80
C LEU A 131 -3.94 -6.90 11.28
N CYS A 132 -2.74 -6.68 10.73
CA CYS A 132 -2.47 -6.80 9.29
C CYS A 132 -2.87 -8.19 8.78
N VAL A 133 -2.39 -9.25 9.43
CA VAL A 133 -2.69 -10.64 9.04
C VAL A 133 -4.19 -10.92 9.08
N ARG A 134 -4.88 -10.51 10.16
CA ARG A 134 -6.33 -10.74 10.30
C ARG A 134 -7.14 -10.00 9.22
N CYS A 135 -6.82 -8.74 8.95
CA CYS A 135 -7.50 -7.96 7.92
C CYS A 135 -7.27 -8.59 6.54
N HIS A 136 -6.02 -8.93 6.22
CA HIS A 136 -5.66 -9.53 4.93
C HIS A 136 -6.33 -10.89 4.71
N ALA A 137 -6.44 -11.74 5.73
CA ALA A 137 -7.16 -13.02 5.60
C ALA A 137 -8.63 -12.85 5.19
N MET A 138 -9.25 -11.72 5.57
CA MET A 138 -10.64 -11.41 5.23
C MET A 138 -10.79 -10.71 3.89
N PHE A 139 -9.92 -9.75 3.54
CA PHE A 139 -10.19 -8.81 2.45
C PHE A 139 -9.18 -8.87 1.30
N ARG A 140 -8.04 -9.56 1.47
CA ARG A 140 -7.03 -9.76 0.42
C ARG A 140 -7.25 -11.11 -0.29
N LYS A 141 -6.88 -11.17 -1.58
CA LYS A 141 -6.82 -12.41 -2.37
C LYS A 141 -5.47 -13.09 -2.20
#